data_AF-A0A2T0N2C0-F1
#
_entry.id   AF-A0A2T0N2C0-F1
#
_cell.length_a   1.000
_cell.length_b   1.000
_cell.length_c   1.000
_cell.angle_alpha   90.00
_cell.angle_beta   90.00
_cell.angle_gamma   90.00
#
_symmetry.space_group_name_H-M   'P 1'
#
loop_
_entity.id
_entity.type
_entity.pdbx_description
1 polymer ?
#
loop_
_entity_poly.entity_id
_entity_poly.type
_entity_poly.pdbx_seq_one_letter_code
_entity_poly.pdbx_strand_id
1 'polypeptide(L)'
;MWFDERPAPDWSIELPPGLELLNSNQRLHPMAKARVTKLLRRAGHRASLAVGLPRLERVYVVGELRPNDRRRRDPGNWYPSAKAAVDGAMTDAGVLVDDDAEHLVGPDMRLGPVVKGGQLVLHVWRGTDA
;
A
#
# COMPACT_ATOMS: atom_id res chain seq x y z
N MET A 1 11.19 6.59 -15.78
CA MET A 1 9.80 7.07 -15.78
C MET A 1 9.45 7.43 -14.36
N TRP A 2 9.22 8.71 -14.09
CA TRP A 2 8.84 9.18 -12.76
C TRP A 2 7.36 8.85 -12.50
N PHE A 3 6.94 8.82 -11.23
CA PHE A 3 5.54 8.48 -10.87
C PHE A 3 4.52 9.44 -11.52
N ASP A 4 4.84 10.74 -11.55
CA ASP A 4 3.96 11.77 -12.12
C ASP A 4 3.85 11.69 -13.64
N GLU A 5 4.71 10.91 -14.29
CA GLU A 5 4.67 10.65 -15.74
C GLU A 5 3.91 9.37 -16.08
N ARG A 6 3.50 8.57 -15.07
CA ARG A 6 2.70 7.36 -15.30
C ARG A 6 1.27 7.73 -15.66
N PRO A 7 0.60 6.90 -16.48
CA PRO A 7 -0.85 7.03 -16.67
C PRO A 7 -1.57 6.85 -15.33
N ALA A 8 -2.85 7.23 -15.28
CA ALA A 8 -3.69 6.96 -14.13
C ALA A 8 -3.62 5.47 -13.74
N PRO A 9 -3.67 5.13 -12.43
CA PRO A 9 -3.68 3.74 -12.01
C PRO A 9 -4.93 3.01 -12.48
N ASP A 10 -4.79 1.72 -12.79
CA ASP A 10 -5.91 0.84 -13.13
C ASP A 10 -6.84 0.65 -11.92
N TRP A 11 -6.25 0.57 -10.72
CA TRP A 11 -6.99 0.51 -9.46
C TRP A 11 -6.39 1.41 -8.39
N SER A 12 -7.25 1.99 -7.54
CA SER A 12 -6.86 2.65 -6.31
C SER A 12 -7.52 1.96 -5.12
N ILE A 13 -6.70 1.39 -4.25
CA ILE A 13 -7.14 0.68 -3.04
C ILE A 13 -6.99 1.64 -1.87
N GLU A 14 -8.11 2.22 -1.44
CA GLU A 14 -8.15 3.14 -0.32
C GLU A 14 -8.32 2.39 1.00
N LEU A 15 -7.30 2.45 1.88
CA LEU A 15 -7.49 1.96 3.24
C LEU A 15 -8.34 2.95 4.04
N PRO A 16 -9.03 2.49 5.11
CA PRO A 16 -9.80 3.38 5.98
C PRO A 16 -8.94 4.52 6.55
N PRO A 17 -9.40 5.77 6.53
CA PRO A 17 -8.72 6.87 7.21
C PRO A 17 -8.60 6.62 8.73
N GLY A 18 -7.54 7.12 9.35
CA GLY A 18 -7.29 6.97 10.79
C GLY A 18 -6.79 5.58 11.20
N LEU A 19 -6.50 4.69 10.24
CA LEU A 19 -5.89 3.40 10.53
C LEU A 19 -4.52 3.61 11.18
N GLU A 20 -4.21 2.80 12.20
CA GLU A 20 -2.89 2.82 12.81
C GLU A 20 -1.84 2.34 11.80
N LEU A 21 -0.79 3.15 11.61
CA LEU A 21 0.29 2.90 10.66
C LEU A 21 1.59 2.58 11.40
N LEU A 22 2.38 1.66 10.83
CA LEU A 22 3.78 1.46 11.17
C LEU A 22 4.65 2.58 10.58
N ASN A 23 5.59 3.06 11.38
CA ASN A 23 6.67 3.92 10.93
C ASN A 23 8.02 3.29 11.31
N SER A 24 8.96 3.22 10.36
CA SER A 24 10.29 2.60 10.54
C SER A 24 11.13 3.26 11.63
N ASN A 25 10.90 4.54 11.93
CA ASN A 25 11.60 5.27 13.00
C ASN A 25 11.05 4.92 14.39
N GLN A 26 9.91 4.22 14.49
CA GLN A 26 9.36 3.80 15.77
C GLN A 26 9.97 2.46 16.22
N ARG A 27 10.50 2.45 17.45
CA ARG A 27 10.93 1.22 18.12
C ARG A 27 9.76 0.60 18.87
N LEU A 28 8.84 -0.01 18.13
CA LEU A 28 7.68 -0.70 18.70
C LEU A 28 8.08 -2.06 19.30
N HIS A 29 7.39 -2.45 20.37
CA HIS A 29 7.47 -3.82 20.89
C HIS A 29 7.02 -4.82 19.80
N PRO A 30 7.66 -6.00 19.64
CA PRO A 30 7.35 -6.94 18.55
C PRO A 30 5.87 -7.32 18.45
N MET A 31 5.20 -7.53 19.59
CA MET A 31 3.76 -7.84 19.61
C MET A 31 2.90 -6.68 19.09
N ALA A 32 3.24 -5.44 19.44
CA ALA A 32 2.54 -4.26 18.95
C ALA A 32 2.72 -4.11 17.43
N LYS A 33 3.96 -4.29 16.95
CA LYS A 33 4.26 -4.30 15.51
C LYS A 33 3.43 -5.36 14.78
N ALA A 34 3.41 -6.61 15.26
CA ALA A 34 2.65 -7.70 14.66
C ALA A 34 1.13 -7.42 14.63
N ARG A 35 0.57 -6.82 15.70
CA ARG A 35 -0.84 -6.41 15.75
C ARG A 35 -1.16 -5.41 14.64
N VAL A 36 -0.34 -4.37 14.49
CA VAL A 36 -0.55 -3.33 13.45
C VAL A 36 -0.34 -3.90 12.06
N THR A 37 0.67 -4.75 11.83
CA THR A 37 0.84 -5.48 10.56
C THR A 37 -0.42 -6.27 10.19
N LYS A 38 -0.99 -7.03 11.14
CA LYS A 38 -2.21 -7.81 10.90
C LYS A 38 -3.42 -6.93 10.59
N LEU A 39 -3.52 -5.77 11.25
CA LEU A 39 -4.57 -4.78 10.96
C LEU A 39 -4.46 -4.26 9.53
N LEU A 40 -3.25 -3.89 9.10
CA LEU A 40 -2.98 -3.37 7.76
C LEU A 40 -3.22 -4.41 6.66
N ARG A 41 -2.75 -5.65 6.84
CA ARG A 41 -3.03 -6.76 5.90
C ARG A 41 -4.52 -6.98 5.71
N ARG A 42 -5.27 -7.03 6.82
CA ARG A 42 -6.74 -7.17 6.76
C ARG A 42 -7.43 -6.00 6.08
N ALA A 43 -6.93 -4.79 6.27
CA ALA A 43 -7.46 -3.60 5.59
C ALA A 43 -7.20 -3.66 4.08
N GLY A 44 -5.97 -3.99 3.67
CA GLY A 44 -5.59 -4.19 2.27
C GLY A 44 -6.43 -5.27 1.59
N HIS A 45 -6.55 -6.44 2.21
CA HIS A 45 -7.37 -7.55 1.70
C HIS A 45 -8.84 -7.15 1.49
N ARG A 46 -9.47 -6.51 2.49
CA ARG A 46 -10.88 -6.10 2.33
C ARG A 46 -11.05 -5.03 1.25
N ALA A 47 -10.12 -4.08 1.20
CA ALA A 47 -10.18 -3.00 0.23
C ALA A 47 -9.95 -3.51 -1.20
N SER A 48 -9.07 -4.50 -1.43
CA SER A 48 -8.86 -5.10 -2.75
C SER A 48 -10.11 -5.83 -3.26
N LEU A 49 -10.80 -6.57 -2.39
CA LEU A 49 -12.07 -7.21 -2.74
C LEU A 49 -13.16 -6.16 -3.05
N ALA A 50 -13.21 -5.07 -2.29
CA ALA A 50 -14.22 -4.03 -2.46
C ALA A 50 -14.11 -3.30 -3.82
N VAL A 51 -12.90 -3.15 -4.35
CA VAL A 51 -12.68 -2.58 -5.69
C VAL A 51 -12.65 -3.64 -6.80
N GLY A 52 -12.87 -4.91 -6.46
CA GLY A 52 -12.96 -6.02 -7.42
C GLY A 52 -11.66 -6.30 -8.15
N LEU A 53 -10.52 -6.29 -7.46
CA LEU A 53 -9.24 -6.65 -8.10
C LEU A 53 -9.32 -8.08 -8.69
N PRO A 54 -9.05 -8.25 -9.99
CA PRO A 54 -9.00 -9.58 -10.59
C PRO A 54 -7.69 -10.28 -10.20
N ARG A 55 -7.56 -11.56 -10.55
CA ARG A 55 -6.25 -12.22 -10.54
C ARG A 55 -5.35 -11.57 -11.60
N LEU A 56 -4.09 -11.32 -11.26
CA LEU A 56 -3.10 -10.60 -12.05
C LEU A 56 -1.78 -11.38 -12.06
N GLU A 57 -1.13 -11.43 -13.22
CA GLU A 57 0.22 -11.99 -13.35
C GLU A 57 1.22 -11.01 -12.73
N ARG A 58 1.22 -9.76 -13.18
CA ARG A 58 2.18 -8.76 -12.74
C ARG A 58 1.53 -7.46 -12.35
N VAL A 59 2.06 -6.80 -11.33
CA VAL A 59 1.64 -5.47 -10.89
C VAL A 59 2.80 -4.56 -10.53
N TYR A 60 2.57 -3.27 -10.74
CA TYR A 60 3.37 -2.21 -10.14
C TYR A 60 2.50 -1.46 -9.12
N VAL A 61 3.05 -1.25 -7.92
CA VAL A 61 2.33 -0.62 -6.82
C VAL A 61 3.06 0.62 -6.32
N VAL A 62 2.29 1.68 -6.05
CA VAL A 62 2.73 2.85 -5.28
C VAL A 62 1.87 3.00 -4.04
N GLY A 63 2.52 3.17 -2.89
CA GLY A 63 1.89 3.59 -1.64
C GLY A 63 1.88 5.12 -1.52
N GLU A 64 0.71 5.73 -1.63
CA GLU A 64 0.49 7.14 -1.35
C GLU A 64 0.13 7.33 0.13
N LEU A 65 1.04 7.96 0.88
CA LEU A 65 0.79 8.41 2.24
C LEU A 65 0.08 9.77 2.20
N ARG A 66 -1.20 9.80 2.57
CA ARG A 66 -1.97 11.04 2.78
C ARG A 66 -1.91 11.43 4.26
N PRO A 67 -1.09 12.41 4.68
CA PRO A 67 -0.91 12.72 6.09
C PRO A 67 -2.13 13.42 6.70
N ASN A 68 -2.19 13.46 8.03
CA ASN A 68 -3.21 14.21 8.77
C ASN A 68 -2.87 15.69 9.01
N ASP A 69 -1.66 16.10 8.61
CA ASP A 69 -1.15 17.45 8.75
C ASP A 69 -0.12 17.78 7.65
N ARG A 70 0.31 19.04 7.59
CA ARG A 70 1.28 19.54 6.61
C ARG A 70 2.74 19.41 7.07
N ARG A 71 3.04 18.64 8.13
CA ARG A 71 4.42 18.54 8.62
C ARG A 71 5.27 17.79 7.60
N ARG A 72 6.47 18.30 7.34
CA ARG A 72 7.45 17.64 6.46
C ARG A 72 7.76 16.26 7.02
N ARG A 73 7.65 15.24 6.19
CA ARG A 73 7.92 13.83 6.51
C ARG A 73 8.52 13.17 5.29
N ASP A 74 9.42 12.21 5.51
CA ASP A 74 9.83 11.29 4.45
C ASP A 74 8.82 10.13 4.38
N PRO A 75 8.08 9.98 3.25
CA PRO A 75 7.08 8.92 3.09
C PRO A 75 7.71 7.52 3.11
N GLY A 76 9.00 7.37 2.81
CA GLY A 76 9.74 6.10 2.90
C GLY A 76 9.67 5.47 4.30
N ASN A 77 9.52 6.28 5.35
CA ASN A 77 9.38 5.78 6.71
C ASN A 77 8.11 4.95 6.94
N TRP A 78 7.08 5.13 6.10
CA TRP A 78 5.84 4.36 6.15
C TRP A 78 5.85 3.14 5.24
N TYR A 79 6.98 2.82 4.60
CA TYR A 79 7.13 1.61 3.79
C TYR A 79 6.65 0.32 4.51
N PRO A 80 6.94 0.09 5.81
CA PRO A 80 6.41 -1.10 6.51
C PRO A 80 4.88 -1.16 6.54
N SER A 81 4.21 0.00 6.52
CA SER A 81 2.75 0.07 6.42
C SER A 81 2.26 -0.29 5.01
N ALA A 82 2.87 0.33 3.99
CA ALA A 82 2.56 0.06 2.60
C ALA A 82 2.79 -1.41 2.25
N LYS A 83 3.92 -1.99 2.65
CA LYS A 83 4.22 -3.40 2.43
C LYS A 83 3.16 -4.31 3.06
N ALA A 84 2.79 -4.07 4.32
CA ALA A 84 1.75 -4.86 4.98
C ALA A 84 0.38 -4.73 4.29
N ALA A 85 0.02 -3.53 3.83
CA ALA A 85 -1.22 -3.34 3.07
C ALA A 85 -1.18 -4.05 1.71
N VAL A 86 -0.04 -3.99 1.00
CA VAL A 86 0.19 -4.69 -0.28
C VAL A 86 0.12 -6.19 -0.11
N ASP A 87 0.78 -6.77 0.90
CA ASP A 87 0.70 -8.21 1.15
C ASP A 87 -0.74 -8.67 1.37
N GLY A 88 -1.52 -7.87 2.10
CA GLY A 88 -2.94 -8.12 2.31
C GLY A 88 -3.75 -8.04 1.01
N ALA A 89 -3.52 -7.00 0.22
CA ALA A 89 -4.26 -6.72 -1.00
C ALA A 89 -3.91 -7.64 -2.17
N MET A 90 -2.65 -8.07 -2.27
CA MET A 90 -2.09 -8.80 -3.42
C MET A 90 -1.94 -10.30 -3.13
N THR A 91 -1.32 -10.64 -2.01
CA THR A 91 -0.98 -12.03 -1.65
C THR A 91 -2.14 -12.71 -0.89
N ASP A 92 -2.55 -12.13 0.24
CA ASP A 92 -3.59 -12.75 1.10
C ASP A 92 -4.94 -12.86 0.37
N ALA A 93 -5.22 -11.93 -0.55
CA ALA A 93 -6.45 -11.91 -1.33
C ALA A 93 -6.39 -12.80 -2.59
N GLY A 94 -5.24 -13.44 -2.89
CA GLY A 94 -5.06 -14.27 -4.07
C GLY A 94 -5.13 -13.51 -5.40
N VAL A 95 -4.78 -12.22 -5.39
CA VAL A 95 -4.71 -11.39 -6.60
C VAL A 95 -3.51 -11.77 -7.43
N LEU A 96 -2.32 -11.86 -6.82
CA LEU A 96 -1.13 -12.29 -7.56
C LEU A 96 -1.04 -13.80 -7.65
N VAL A 97 -0.51 -14.27 -8.79
CA VAL A 97 -0.22 -15.69 -9.00
C VAL A 97 0.90 -16.20 -8.10
N ASP A 98 1.90 -15.35 -7.84
CA ASP A 98 3.02 -15.54 -6.94
C ASP A 98 3.44 -14.17 -6.35
N ASP A 99 4.04 -14.12 -5.16
CA ASP A 99 4.35 -12.88 -4.44
C ASP A 99 5.82 -12.42 -4.55
N ASP A 100 6.56 -13.01 -5.50
CA ASP A 100 7.95 -12.69 -5.77
C ASP A 100 8.17 -11.33 -6.49
N ALA A 101 9.44 -11.01 -6.71
CA ALA A 101 9.84 -9.77 -7.37
C ALA A 101 9.55 -9.72 -8.88
N GLU A 102 9.23 -10.85 -9.52
CA GLU A 102 8.83 -10.90 -10.94
C GLU A 102 7.40 -10.39 -11.10
N HIS A 103 6.52 -10.79 -10.17
CA HIS A 103 5.08 -10.50 -10.19
C HIS A 103 4.72 -9.19 -9.45
N LEU A 104 5.50 -8.77 -8.44
CA LEU A 104 5.25 -7.54 -7.66
C LEU A 104 6.44 -6.57 -7.72
N VAL A 105 6.23 -5.42 -8.35
CA VAL A 105 7.19 -4.29 -8.30
C VAL A 105 6.67 -3.20 -7.36
N GLY A 106 7.47 -2.83 -6.35
CA GLY A 106 7.14 -1.81 -5.34
C GLY A 106 6.95 -2.39 -3.92
N PRO A 107 6.19 -1.73 -3.02
CA PRO A 107 5.55 -0.43 -3.21
C PRO A 107 6.56 0.72 -3.17
N ASP A 108 6.52 1.58 -4.18
CA ASP A 108 7.21 2.87 -4.12
C ASP A 108 6.41 3.86 -3.25
N MET A 109 7.09 4.66 -2.43
CA MET A 109 6.41 5.58 -1.53
C MET A 109 6.27 6.98 -2.12
N ARG A 110 5.07 7.56 -2.00
CA ARG A 110 4.75 8.95 -2.38
C ARG A 110 3.99 9.65 -1.26
N LEU A 111 4.09 10.98 -1.23
CA LEU A 111 3.31 11.82 -0.33
C LEU A 111 2.11 12.37 -1.09
N GLY A 112 0.93 12.18 -0.53
CA GLY A 112 -0.34 12.67 -1.08
C GLY A 112 -0.87 13.91 -0.36
N PRO A 113 -2.11 14.33 -0.66
CA PRO A 113 -2.76 15.44 -0.01
C PRO A 113 -3.03 15.18 1.48
N VAL A 114 -3.27 16.25 2.24
CA VAL A 114 -3.69 16.15 3.65
C VAL A 114 -5.15 15.68 3.73
N VAL A 115 -5.42 14.66 4.52
CA VAL A 115 -6.77 14.14 4.78
C VAL A 115 -7.01 13.96 6.28
N LYS A 116 -8.25 14.18 6.72
CA LYS A 116 -8.61 14.04 8.14
C LYS A 116 -8.34 12.60 8.61
N GLY A 117 -7.57 12.46 9.69
CA GLY A 117 -7.18 11.15 10.24
C GLY A 117 -5.97 10.51 9.56
N GLY A 118 -5.53 11.01 8.40
CA GLY A 118 -4.48 10.39 7.59
C GLY A 118 -4.95 9.10 6.94
N GLN A 119 -4.37 8.75 5.80
CA GLN A 119 -4.78 7.60 5.00
C GLN A 119 -3.59 7.05 4.23
N LEU A 120 -3.64 5.74 3.96
CA LEU A 120 -2.73 5.08 3.03
C LEU A 120 -3.54 4.59 1.84
N VAL A 121 -3.13 4.94 0.64
CA VAL A 121 -3.75 4.48 -0.61
C VAL A 121 -2.73 3.71 -1.43
N LEU A 122 -3.14 2.56 -1.97
CA LEU A 122 -2.31 1.81 -2.91
C LEU A 122 -2.82 2.07 -4.31
N HIS A 123 -1.98 2.67 -5.14
CA HIS A 123 -2.22 2.80 -6.57
C HIS A 123 -1.60 1.62 -7.29
N VAL A 124 -2.39 0.94 -8.10
CA VAL A 124 -2.02 -0.34 -8.71
C VAL A 124 -2.15 -0.20 -10.22
N TRP A 125 -1.08 -0.55 -10.91
CA TRP A 125 -1.06 -0.73 -12.36
C TRP A 125 -0.85 -2.20 -12.65
N ARG A 126 -1.61 -2.73 -13.61
CA ARG A 126 -1.28 -4.01 -14.23
C ARG A 126 0.07 -3.87 -14.94
N GLY A 127 0.97 -4.80 -14.68
CA GLY A 127 2.16 -4.97 -15.49
C GLY A 127 1.75 -5.47 -16.86
N THR A 128 2.25 -4.86 -17.92
CA THR A 128 2.19 -5.48 -19.24
C THR A 128 3.18 -6.63 -19.26
N ASP A 129 2.72 -7.81 -19.69
CA ASP A 129 3.61 -8.91 -20.04
C ASP A 129 4.58 -8.38 -21.11
N ALA A 130 5.87 -8.59 -20.89
CA ALA A 130 6.91 -8.26 -21.87
C ALA A 130 7.00 -9.37 -22.92
#